data_AF-A0A7V4HDL0-F1
#
_entry.id   AF-A0A7V4HDL0-F1
#
_cell.length_a   1.000
_cell.length_b   1.000
_cell.length_c   1.000
_cell.angle_alpha   90.00
_cell.angle_beta   90.00
_cell.angle_gamma   90.00
#
_symmetry.space_group_name_H-M   'P 1'
#
loop_
_entity.id
_entity.type
_entity.pdbx_description
1 polymer ?
#
loop_
_entity_poly.entity_id
_entity_poly.type
_entity_poly.pdbx_seq_one_letter_code
_entity_poly.pdbx_strand_id
1 'polypeptide(L)'
;MKQKKNWFAVTNPYWYGLLLTLVTWGSYFLYLWPKMFFRSIEGIVAGWVGVYGDWAAHMAYASVFAYRPLVDWFIGHPLYWARKFTYPFAADMISGLLMRGGLDQVAAFIIPSVVTTGVLLVVLYSFYYFILQSAKRAVVAVTLFLASGGLGFGWFFL
;
A
#
# COMPACT_ATOMS: atom_id res chain seq x y z
N MET A 1 -16.15 42.62 -10.20
CA MET A 1 -15.15 41.98 -9.31
C MET A 1 -15.09 40.48 -9.65
N LYS A 2 -14.04 39.99 -10.30
CA LYS A 2 -13.86 38.53 -10.50
C LYS A 2 -13.45 37.92 -9.16
N GLN A 3 -14.33 37.10 -8.59
CA GLN A 3 -14.07 36.35 -7.36
C GLN A 3 -12.79 35.51 -7.57
N LYS A 4 -11.75 35.73 -6.76
CA LYS A 4 -10.56 34.87 -6.78
C LYS A 4 -11.00 33.46 -6.39
N LYS A 5 -11.07 32.56 -7.37
CA LYS A 5 -11.39 31.15 -7.13
C LYS A 5 -10.26 30.57 -6.28
N ASN A 6 -10.56 30.26 -5.03
CA ASN A 6 -9.58 29.71 -4.12
C ASN A 6 -9.45 28.21 -4.40
N TRP A 7 -8.48 27.84 -5.24
CA TRP A 7 -8.29 26.47 -5.74
C TRP A 7 -8.01 25.44 -4.64
N PHE A 8 -7.64 25.91 -3.44
CA PHE A 8 -7.36 25.10 -2.26
C PHE A 8 -8.49 25.12 -1.22
N ALA A 9 -9.63 25.75 -1.51
CA ALA A 9 -10.75 25.76 -0.57
C ALA A 9 -11.32 24.35 -0.44
N VAL A 10 -11.08 23.72 0.71
CA VAL A 10 -11.70 22.46 1.09
C VAL A 10 -13.15 22.75 1.48
N THR A 11 -14.10 22.11 0.79
CA THR A 11 -15.54 22.33 0.98
C THR A 11 -16.20 21.11 1.61
N ASN A 12 -17.39 21.24 2.18
CA ASN A 12 -18.14 20.07 2.70
C ASN A 12 -18.28 18.93 1.66
N PRO A 13 -18.57 19.19 0.37
CA PRO A 13 -18.53 18.18 -0.68
C PRO A 13 -17.22 17.39 -0.79
N TYR A 14 -16.06 18.02 -0.56
CA TYR A 14 -14.77 17.33 -0.56
C TYR A 14 -14.74 16.26 0.54
N TRP A 15 -15.10 16.60 1.77
CA TRP A 15 -15.06 15.67 2.89
C TRP A 15 -16.02 14.51 2.71
N TYR A 16 -17.23 14.76 2.19
CA TYR A 16 -18.18 13.67 1.90
C TYR A 16 -17.66 12.72 0.83
N GLY A 17 -17.05 13.23 -0.24
CA GLY A 17 -16.49 12.38 -1.28
C GLY A 17 -15.26 11.61 -0.78
N LEU A 18 -14.38 12.24 0.00
CA LEU A 18 -13.23 11.57 0.60
C LEU A 18 -13.67 10.47 1.56
N LEU A 19 -14.63 10.76 2.45
CA LEU A 19 -15.18 9.76 3.36
C LEU A 19 -15.80 8.60 2.59
N LEU A 20 -16.57 8.89 1.52
CA LEU A 20 -17.15 7.85 0.68
C LEU A 20 -16.06 6.97 0.04
N THR A 21 -14.98 7.57 -0.50
CA THR A 21 -13.83 6.82 -1.04
C THR A 21 -13.16 5.96 0.02
N LEU A 22 -12.91 6.50 1.21
CA LEU A 22 -12.26 5.76 2.30
C LEU A 22 -13.14 4.62 2.83
N VAL A 23 -14.43 4.85 3.02
CA VAL A 23 -15.36 3.82 3.51
C VAL A 23 -15.53 2.71 2.47
N THR A 24 -15.63 3.04 1.18
CA THR A 24 -15.81 2.02 0.13
C THR A 24 -14.51 1.28 -0.16
N TRP A 25 -13.53 1.97 -0.73
CA TRP A 25 -12.27 1.37 -1.16
C TRP A 25 -11.36 1.01 0.03
N GLY A 26 -11.35 1.80 1.10
CA GLY A 26 -10.57 1.46 2.29
C GLY A 26 -11.07 0.18 2.95
N SER A 27 -12.39 -0.01 3.10
CA SER A 27 -12.93 -1.28 3.62
C SER A 27 -12.62 -2.46 2.70
N TYR A 28 -12.70 -2.27 1.38
CA TYR A 28 -12.31 -3.29 0.42
C TYR A 28 -10.84 -3.71 0.60
N PHE A 29 -9.91 -2.77 0.68
CA PHE A 29 -8.49 -3.09 0.86
C PHE A 29 -8.18 -3.67 2.25
N LEU A 30 -8.87 -3.21 3.30
CA LEU A 30 -8.77 -3.82 4.63
C LEU A 30 -9.22 -5.29 4.62
N TYR A 31 -10.23 -5.62 3.83
CA TYR A 31 -10.66 -7.01 3.61
C TYR A 31 -9.68 -7.81 2.73
N LEU A 32 -9.06 -7.15 1.75
CA LEU A 32 -8.17 -7.78 0.77
C LEU A 32 -6.79 -8.12 1.35
N TRP A 33 -6.12 -7.18 2.02
CA TRP A 33 -4.73 -7.35 2.46
C TRP A 33 -4.46 -8.63 3.27
N PRO A 34 -5.29 -9.01 4.26
CA PRO A 34 -5.13 -10.27 5.00
C PRO A 34 -5.28 -11.54 4.16
N LYS A 35 -5.83 -11.45 2.93
CA LYS A 35 -5.91 -12.57 1.99
C LYS A 35 -4.74 -12.61 1.03
N MET A 36 -4.05 -11.49 0.84
CA MET A 36 -2.92 -11.38 -0.08
C MET A 36 -1.66 -12.03 0.49
N PHE A 37 -1.49 -11.96 1.81
CA PHE A 37 -0.34 -12.51 2.53
C PHE A 37 -0.79 -12.95 3.92
N PHE A 38 -0.65 -14.23 4.28
CA PHE A 38 -1.12 -14.73 5.57
C PHE A 38 -0.30 -15.93 6.04
N ARG A 39 -0.49 -16.33 7.30
CA ARG A 39 0.13 -17.53 7.87
C ARG A 39 -0.91 -18.64 8.00
N SER A 40 -0.63 -19.80 7.43
CA SER A 40 -1.34 -21.05 7.64
C SER A 40 -0.55 -21.98 8.56
N ILE A 41 -1.07 -23.20 8.79
CA ILE A 41 -0.35 -24.23 9.56
C ILE A 41 0.89 -24.76 8.84
N GLU A 42 0.92 -24.67 7.51
CA GLU A 42 2.04 -25.10 6.65
C GLU A 42 3.12 -24.02 6.51
N GLY A 43 2.81 -22.76 6.86
CA GLY A 43 3.77 -21.66 6.80
C GLY A 43 3.16 -20.36 6.28
N ILE A 44 3.97 -19.56 5.59
CA ILE A 44 3.51 -18.31 4.98
C ILE A 44 2.92 -18.60 3.60
N VAL A 45 1.73 -18.06 3.34
CA VAL A 45 0.98 -18.23 2.09
C VAL A 45 0.85 -16.88 1.40
N ALA A 46 1.11 -16.88 0.09
CA ALA A 46 0.80 -15.79 -0.81
C ALA A 46 -0.54 -16.06 -1.50
N GLY A 47 -1.55 -15.24 -1.23
CA GLY A 47 -2.87 -15.40 -1.85
C GLY A 47 -3.01 -14.74 -3.23
N TRP A 48 -1.92 -14.20 -3.78
CA TRP A 48 -1.89 -13.60 -5.11
C TRP A 48 -0.55 -13.81 -5.81
N VAL A 49 -0.60 -13.95 -7.14
CA VAL A 49 0.55 -14.35 -7.96
C VAL A 49 1.74 -13.40 -7.89
N GLY A 50 1.54 -12.08 -7.82
CA GLY A 50 2.68 -11.16 -7.68
C GLY A 50 3.17 -10.97 -6.24
N VAL A 51 2.36 -11.29 -5.22
CA VAL A 51 2.90 -11.48 -3.86
C VAL A 51 3.83 -12.68 -3.88
N TYR A 52 3.37 -13.79 -4.46
CA TYR A 52 4.20 -14.99 -4.61
C TYR A 52 5.48 -14.71 -5.41
N GLY A 53 5.39 -13.97 -6.52
CA GLY A 53 6.50 -13.72 -7.43
C GLY A 53 7.57 -12.77 -6.90
N ASP A 54 7.22 -11.77 -6.09
CA ASP A 54 8.15 -10.71 -5.70
C ASP A 54 8.42 -10.65 -4.19
N TRP A 55 7.46 -11.04 -3.33
CA TRP A 55 7.61 -10.81 -1.89
C TRP A 55 8.68 -11.70 -1.26
N ALA A 56 9.10 -12.80 -1.89
CA ALA A 56 10.26 -13.56 -1.44
C ALA A 56 11.53 -12.68 -1.39
N ALA A 57 11.73 -11.83 -2.42
CA ALA A 57 12.85 -10.89 -2.46
C ALA A 57 12.69 -9.80 -1.40
N HIS A 58 11.50 -9.21 -1.29
CA HIS A 58 11.20 -8.21 -0.27
C HIS A 58 11.36 -8.71 1.17
N MET A 59 11.01 -9.96 1.45
CA MET A 59 11.27 -10.58 2.75
C MET A 59 12.76 -10.72 3.03
N ALA A 60 13.58 -11.06 2.02
CA ALA A 60 15.03 -11.05 2.17
C ALA A 60 15.59 -9.63 2.40
N TYR A 61 15.04 -8.62 1.72
CA TYR A 61 15.39 -7.21 1.93
C TYR A 61 15.03 -6.74 3.34
N ALA A 62 13.81 -7.02 3.80
CA ALA A 62 13.36 -6.68 5.15
C ALA A 62 14.19 -7.40 6.23
N SER A 63 14.66 -8.62 5.96
CA SER A 63 15.49 -9.39 6.89
C SER A 63 16.80 -8.69 7.27
N VAL A 64 17.36 -7.87 6.35
CA VAL A 64 18.53 -7.03 6.61
C VAL A 64 18.26 -6.10 7.78
N PHE A 65 17.13 -5.39 7.73
CA PHE A 65 16.72 -4.42 8.74
C PHE A 65 16.15 -5.08 9.99
N ALA A 66 15.60 -6.30 9.88
CA ALA A 66 15.09 -7.06 11.01
C ALA A 66 16.23 -7.65 11.88
N TYR A 67 17.23 -8.28 11.26
CA TYR A 67 18.13 -9.19 11.98
C TYR A 67 19.60 -8.77 12.00
N ARG A 68 20.09 -7.99 11.03
CA ARG A 68 21.52 -7.61 11.00
C ARG A 68 21.84 -6.48 11.98
N PRO A 69 23.05 -6.39 12.54
CA PRO A 69 23.51 -5.17 13.21
C PRO A 69 23.35 -3.93 12.31
N LEU A 70 23.09 -2.75 12.89
CA LEU A 70 22.90 -1.50 12.15
C LEU A 70 24.08 -1.17 11.23
N VAL A 71 25.30 -1.48 11.69
CA VAL A 71 26.54 -1.29 10.94
C VAL A 71 26.62 -2.15 9.67
N ASP A 72 25.84 -3.22 9.59
CA ASP A 72 25.89 -4.21 8.51
C ASP A 72 24.78 -4.05 7.46
N TRP A 73 23.88 -3.08 7.63
CA TRP A 73 22.69 -2.93 6.77
C TRP A 73 23.03 -2.74 5.29
N PHE A 74 24.17 -2.12 4.98
CA PHE A 74 24.55 -1.79 3.61
C PHE A 74 25.85 -2.45 3.14
N ILE A 75 26.37 -3.43 3.89
CA ILE A 75 27.63 -4.10 3.56
C ILE A 75 27.51 -5.00 2.32
N GLY A 76 26.34 -5.61 2.11
CA GLY A 76 26.14 -6.52 0.97
C GLY A 76 24.69 -6.83 0.66
N HIS A 77 24.42 -7.13 -0.60
CA HIS A 77 23.11 -7.49 -1.12
C HIS A 77 22.62 -8.81 -0.48
N PRO A 78 21.39 -8.86 0.06
CA PRO A 78 20.90 -10.06 0.76
C PRO A 78 20.65 -11.26 -0.16
N LEU A 79 20.45 -11.03 -1.47
CA LEU A 79 20.23 -12.10 -2.46
C LEU A 79 21.45 -12.40 -3.36
N TYR A 80 22.45 -11.52 -3.42
CA TYR A 80 23.53 -11.64 -4.41
C TYR A 80 24.89 -11.50 -3.74
N TRP A 81 25.76 -12.48 -3.98
CA TRP A 81 27.12 -12.46 -3.45
C TRP A 81 27.95 -11.31 -4.05
N ALA A 82 28.74 -10.64 -3.19
CA ALA A 82 29.66 -9.56 -3.57
C ALA A 82 29.01 -8.40 -4.37
N ARG A 83 27.70 -8.18 -4.20
CA ARG A 83 26.98 -7.04 -4.79
C ARG A 83 26.59 -6.03 -3.72
N LYS A 84 26.56 -4.75 -4.09
CA LYS A 84 26.01 -3.67 -3.27
C LYS A 84 24.49 -3.76 -3.24
N PHE A 85 23.88 -3.38 -2.12
CA PHE A 85 22.43 -3.30 -2.01
C PHE A 85 21.92 -2.00 -2.63
N THR A 86 21.43 -2.05 -3.88
CA THR A 86 21.00 -0.88 -4.67
C THR A 86 19.50 -0.81 -4.94
N TYR A 87 18.74 -1.79 -4.46
CA TYR A 87 17.28 -1.81 -4.60
C TYR A 87 16.64 -0.73 -3.72
N PRO A 88 15.56 -0.05 -4.16
CA PRO A 88 14.81 0.89 -3.32
C PRO A 88 14.22 0.22 -2.07
N PHE A 89 14.93 0.34 -0.94
CA PHE A 89 14.67 -0.46 0.25
C PHE A 89 13.68 0.15 1.26
N ALA A 90 13.11 1.33 0.98
CA ALA A 90 12.36 2.08 1.99
C ALA A 90 11.15 1.30 2.54
N ALA A 91 10.40 0.63 1.67
CA ALA A 91 9.27 -0.21 2.09
C ALA A 91 9.74 -1.41 2.93
N ASP A 92 10.81 -2.08 2.48
CA ASP A 92 11.38 -3.25 3.17
C ASP A 92 11.98 -2.88 4.53
N MET A 93 12.58 -1.69 4.64
CA MET A 93 13.12 -1.16 5.89
C MET A 93 12.01 -0.91 6.90
N ILE A 94 10.86 -0.36 6.49
CA ILE A 94 9.72 -0.16 7.39
C ILE A 94 9.25 -1.53 7.94
N SER A 95 9.02 -2.51 7.05
CA SER A 95 8.61 -3.86 7.47
C SER A 95 9.67 -4.53 8.37
N GLY A 96 10.94 -4.44 8.01
CA GLY A 96 12.03 -5.01 8.79
C GLY A 96 12.23 -4.35 10.16
N LEU A 97 12.01 -3.04 10.27
CA LEU A 97 12.01 -2.33 11.55
C LEU A 97 10.84 -2.76 12.44
N LEU A 98 9.65 -2.98 11.87
CA LEU A 98 8.52 -3.54 12.62
C LEU A 98 8.84 -4.95 13.13
N MET A 99 9.46 -5.80 12.30
CA MET A 99 9.93 -7.12 12.71
C MET A 99 10.98 -7.05 13.83
N ARG A 100 11.96 -6.14 13.71
CA ARG A 100 12.95 -5.87 14.79
C ARG A 100 12.27 -5.44 16.08
N GLY A 101 11.18 -4.70 15.99
CA GLY A 101 10.33 -4.28 17.11
C GLY A 101 9.45 -5.40 17.69
N GLY A 102 9.51 -6.61 17.14
CA GLY A 102 8.79 -7.79 17.65
C GLY A 102 7.45 -8.08 16.98
N LEU A 103 7.05 -7.32 15.95
CA LEU A 103 5.88 -7.71 15.16
C LEU A 103 6.19 -8.97 14.34
N ASP A 104 5.19 -9.83 14.20
CA ASP A 104 5.32 -10.98 13.32
C ASP A 104 5.49 -10.53 11.86
N GLN A 105 6.11 -11.39 11.05
CA GLN A 105 6.43 -11.09 9.66
C GLN A 105 5.20 -10.78 8.80
N VAL A 106 4.04 -11.38 9.07
CA VAL A 106 2.81 -11.11 8.30
C VAL A 106 2.28 -9.73 8.64
N ALA A 107 2.12 -9.42 9.93
CA ALA A 107 1.68 -8.09 10.36
C ALA A 107 2.64 -6.99 9.90
N ALA A 108 3.96 -7.23 9.98
CA ALA A 108 4.98 -6.28 9.58
C ALA A 108 4.92 -5.89 8.10
N PHE A 109 4.39 -6.75 7.23
CA PHE A 109 4.18 -6.44 5.81
C PHE A 109 2.77 -5.90 5.51
N ILE A 110 1.74 -6.42 6.19
CA ILE A 110 0.36 -5.98 5.98
C ILE A 110 0.13 -4.56 6.50
N ILE A 111 0.62 -4.22 7.69
CA ILE A 111 0.34 -2.92 8.32
C ILE A 111 0.83 -1.76 7.44
N PRO A 112 2.11 -1.73 6.97
CA PRO A 112 2.56 -0.69 6.04
C PRO A 112 1.75 -0.66 4.74
N SER A 113 1.34 -1.82 4.24
CA SER A 113 0.54 -1.93 3.02
C SER A 113 -0.86 -1.30 3.18
N VAL A 114 -1.52 -1.56 4.32
CA VAL A 114 -2.81 -0.92 4.68
C VAL A 114 -2.66 0.59 4.84
N VAL A 115 -1.61 1.04 5.55
CA VAL A 115 -1.36 2.48 5.77
C VAL A 115 -1.09 3.20 4.45
N THR A 116 -0.19 2.66 3.63
CA THR A 116 0.14 3.26 2.32
C THR A 116 -1.05 3.24 1.36
N THR A 117 -1.91 2.21 1.44
CA THR A 117 -3.20 2.20 0.71
C THR A 117 -4.12 3.34 1.16
N GLY A 118 -4.25 3.57 2.48
CA GLY A 118 -5.03 4.69 3.00
C GLY A 118 -4.51 6.04 2.49
N VAL A 119 -3.19 6.24 2.52
CA VAL A 119 -2.54 7.44 1.97
C VAL A 119 -2.81 7.56 0.46
N LEU A 120 -2.69 6.47 -0.30
CA LEU A 120 -2.98 6.45 -1.74
C LEU A 120 -4.41 6.91 -2.02
N LEU A 121 -5.40 6.41 -1.28
CA LEU A 121 -6.81 6.79 -1.47
C LEU A 121 -7.03 8.29 -1.20
N VAL A 122 -6.44 8.83 -0.13
CA VAL A 122 -6.52 10.27 0.18
C VAL A 122 -5.89 11.10 -0.95
N VAL A 123 -4.67 10.74 -1.36
CA VAL A 123 -3.93 11.46 -2.41
C VAL A 123 -4.66 11.40 -3.74
N LEU A 124 -5.13 10.22 -4.15
CA LEU A 124 -5.81 10.01 -5.42
C LEU A 124 -7.14 10.76 -5.47
N TYR A 125 -7.94 10.70 -4.41
CA TYR A 125 -9.18 11.49 -4.31
C TYR A 125 -8.89 12.98 -4.38
N SER A 126 -7.91 13.46 -3.60
CA SER A 126 -7.52 14.87 -3.57
C SER A 126 -7.07 15.37 -4.94
N PHE A 127 -6.28 14.56 -5.65
CA PHE A 127 -5.81 14.84 -6.99
C PHE A 127 -6.97 14.97 -8.00
N TYR A 128 -7.88 14.00 -8.04
CA TYR A 128 -9.04 14.09 -8.94
C TYR A 128 -10.02 15.19 -8.56
N TYR A 129 -10.21 15.46 -7.28
CA TYR A 129 -11.04 16.58 -6.83
C TYR A 129 -10.43 17.91 -7.27
N PHE A 130 -9.11 18.06 -7.13
CA PHE A 130 -8.38 19.25 -7.59
C PHE A 130 -8.58 19.50 -9.08
N ILE A 131 -8.55 18.47 -9.92
CA ILE A 131 -8.73 18.61 -11.38
C ILE A 131 -10.20 18.82 -11.74
N LEU A 132 -11.09 17.97 -11.23
CA LEU A 132 -12.48 17.88 -11.69
C LEU A 132 -13.42 18.84 -10.97
N GLN A 133 -12.97 19.40 -9.84
CA GLN A 133 -13.68 20.38 -9.01
C GLN A 133 -15.10 19.90 -8.63
N SER A 134 -15.26 18.58 -8.47
CA SER A 134 -16.54 17.93 -8.19
C SER A 134 -16.32 16.62 -7.44
N ALA A 135 -16.92 16.50 -6.25
CA ALA A 135 -16.79 15.32 -5.40
C ALA A 135 -17.28 14.05 -6.10
N LYS A 136 -18.43 14.10 -6.77
CA LYS A 136 -18.99 12.96 -7.51
C LYS A 136 -18.06 12.50 -8.62
N ARG A 137 -17.55 13.44 -9.43
CA ARG A 137 -16.62 13.13 -10.53
C ARG A 137 -15.29 12.58 -10.00
N ALA A 138 -14.79 13.11 -8.89
CA ALA A 138 -13.57 12.61 -8.25
C ALA A 138 -13.74 11.19 -7.74
N VAL A 139 -14.84 10.86 -7.06
CA VAL A 139 -15.14 9.48 -6.62
C VAL A 139 -15.22 8.54 -7.82
N VAL A 140 -15.92 8.92 -8.89
CA VAL A 140 -15.99 8.10 -10.12
C VAL A 140 -14.61 7.90 -10.73
N ALA A 141 -13.78 8.94 -10.81
CA ALA A 141 -12.43 8.84 -11.36
C ALA A 141 -11.53 7.92 -10.51
N VAL A 142 -11.58 8.02 -9.18
CA VAL A 142 -10.89 7.09 -8.26
C VAL A 142 -11.35 5.65 -8.51
N THR A 143 -12.66 5.43 -8.60
CA THR A 143 -13.23 4.10 -8.85
C THR A 143 -12.78 3.52 -10.19
N LEU A 144 -12.80 4.34 -11.25
CA LEU A 144 -12.32 3.92 -12.57
C LEU A 144 -10.82 3.60 -12.57
N PHE A 145 -10.01 4.40 -11.86
CA PHE A 145 -8.58 4.14 -11.69
C PHE A 145 -8.32 2.82 -10.96
N LEU A 146 -8.99 2.58 -9.83
CA LEU A 146 -8.79 1.36 -9.05
C LEU A 146 -9.36 0.11 -9.74
N ALA A 147 -10.39 0.26 -10.58
CA ALA A 147 -10.98 -0.82 -11.38
C ALA A 147 -10.34 -0.99 -12.77
N SER A 148 -9.33 -0.19 -13.14
CA SER A 148 -8.73 -0.25 -14.47
C SER A 148 -7.91 -1.53 -14.72
N GLY A 149 -7.52 -2.23 -13.65
CA GLY A 149 -6.87 -3.54 -13.71
C GLY A 149 -7.83 -4.71 -14.04
N GLY A 150 -9.13 -4.42 -14.24
CA GLY A 150 -10.17 -5.41 -14.53
C GLY A 150 -11.09 -5.70 -13.33
N LEU A 151 -12.12 -6.53 -13.55
CA LEU A 151 -13.10 -6.93 -12.54
C LEU A 151 -12.64 -8.14 -11.71
N GLY A 152 -11.33 -8.28 -11.49
CA GLY A 152 -10.74 -9.43 -10.79
C GLY A 152 -11.29 -9.65 -9.38
N PHE A 153 -11.85 -8.61 -8.76
CA PHE A 153 -12.57 -8.73 -7.48
C PHE A 153 -13.76 -9.69 -7.53
N GLY A 154 -14.35 -9.91 -8.72
CA GLY A 154 -15.44 -10.87 -8.93
C GLY A 154 -15.05 -12.31 -8.59
N TRP A 155 -13.77 -12.67 -8.71
CA TRP A 155 -13.25 -13.99 -8.34
C TRP A 155 -13.47 -14.31 -6.85
N PHE A 156 -13.53 -13.32 -5.97
CA PHE A 156 -13.75 -13.55 -4.54
C PHE A 156 -15.22 -13.81 -4.16
N PHE A 157 -16.15 -13.72 -5.12
CA PHE A 157 -17.59 -13.96 -4.93
C PHE A 157 -18.12 -15.18 -5.68
N LEU A 158 -17.26 -15.89 -6.42
CA LEU A 158 -17.54 -17.15 -7.10
C LEU A 158 -16.98 -18.31 -6.28
#